data_AF-A0L3F3-F1
#
_entry.id   AF-A0L3F3-F1
#
_cell.length_a   1.000
_cell.length_b   1.000
_cell.length_c   1.000
_cell.angle_alpha   90.00
_cell.angle_beta   90.00
_cell.angle_gamma   90.00
#
_symmetry.space_group_name_H-M   'P 1'
#
loop_
_entity.id
_entity.type
_entity.pdbx_description
1 polymer ?
#
loop_
_entity_poly.entity_id
_entity_poly.type
_entity_poly.pdbx_seq_one_letter_code
_entity_poly.pdbx_strand_id
1 'polypeptide(L)'
;MENQLRVYFNDGFIDYRLLGAIKIIQEFNSFKIFCAFIDPRTDCYVEQSLTFYPSPQPSYPGFYFLSEYNGLAVKIPGEIDWFATKQMEAKQRADVPYETSIISLGTYKQVKIKLEISTSIRIMADTPPKNLVGDFIHYFKA
;
A
#
# COMPACT_ATOMS: atom_id res chain seq x y z
N MET A 1 -23.55 -3.90 -4.00
CA MET A 1 -22.28 -4.62 -4.29
C MET A 1 -21.45 -4.55 -3.03
N GLU A 2 -21.04 -5.68 -2.47
CA GLU A 2 -20.04 -5.68 -1.40
C GLU A 2 -18.69 -5.25 -2.00
N ASN A 3 -17.97 -4.32 -1.34
CA ASN A 3 -16.66 -3.89 -1.82
C ASN A 3 -15.70 -5.09 -1.77
N GLN A 4 -15.11 -5.41 -2.92
CA GLN A 4 -14.07 -6.43 -3.05
C GLN A 4 -12.73 -5.75 -3.30
N LEU A 5 -11.67 -6.36 -2.76
CA LEU A 5 -10.29 -5.95 -2.97
C LEU A 5 -9.55 -7.03 -3.73
N ARG A 6 -8.97 -6.67 -4.86
CA ARG A 6 -8.01 -7.51 -5.57
C ARG A 6 -6.66 -7.44 -4.86
N VAL A 7 -6.18 -8.59 -4.41
CA VAL A 7 -4.85 -8.77 -3.85
C VAL A 7 -4.01 -9.58 -4.82
N TYR A 8 -2.86 -9.03 -5.20
CA TYR A 8 -1.92 -9.63 -6.14
C TYR A 8 -0.89 -10.49 -5.42
N PHE A 9 -0.56 -11.61 -6.02
CA PHE A 9 0.50 -12.53 -5.63
C PHE A 9 1.58 -12.56 -6.73
N ASN A 10 2.61 -13.39 -6.59
CA ASN A 10 3.60 -13.52 -7.67
C ASN A 10 2.97 -14.11 -8.93
N ASP A 11 2.11 -15.11 -8.76
CA ASP A 11 1.59 -15.93 -9.85
C ASP A 11 0.13 -15.64 -10.20
N GLY A 12 -0.47 -14.59 -9.63
CA GLY A 12 -1.86 -14.29 -9.88
C GLY A 12 -2.45 -13.16 -9.04
N PHE A 13 -3.76 -13.14 -8.97
CA PHE A 13 -4.51 -12.31 -8.05
C PHE A 13 -5.75 -13.05 -7.53
N ILE A 14 -6.23 -12.62 -6.38
CA ILE A 14 -7.49 -13.07 -5.79
C ILE A 14 -8.33 -11.86 -5.43
N ASP A 15 -9.61 -11.93 -5.77
CA ASP A 15 -10.61 -10.95 -5.33
C ASP A 15 -11.19 -11.41 -3.98
N TYR A 16 -10.94 -10.62 -2.94
CA TYR A 16 -11.38 -10.89 -1.57
C TYR A 16 -12.48 -9.89 -1.16
N ARG A 17 -13.46 -10.35 -0.38
CA ARG A 17 -14.26 -9.42 0.44
C ARG A 17 -13.36 -8.72 1.46
N LEU A 18 -13.71 -7.51 1.88
CA LEU A 18 -12.88 -6.70 2.80
C LEU A 18 -12.35 -7.45 4.03
N LEU A 19 -13.20 -8.20 4.74
CA LEU A 19 -12.77 -8.98 5.90
C LEU A 19 -11.76 -10.08 5.55
N GLY A 20 -11.92 -10.73 4.40
CA GLY A 20 -10.94 -11.70 3.89
C GLY A 20 -9.63 -11.02 3.49
N ALA A 21 -9.72 -9.85 2.86
CA ALA A 21 -8.57 -9.05 2.47
C ALA A 21 -7.74 -8.58 3.68
N ILE A 22 -8.40 -8.17 4.76
CA ILE A 22 -7.71 -7.81 6.02
C ILE A 22 -6.98 -9.03 6.60
N LYS A 23 -7.66 -10.18 6.68
CA LYS A 23 -7.07 -11.41 7.23
C LYS A 23 -5.85 -11.87 6.43
N ILE A 24 -5.93 -11.89 5.10
CA ILE A 24 -4.81 -12.32 4.26
C ILE A 24 -3.62 -11.36 4.38
N ILE A 25 -3.86 -10.03 4.41
CA ILE A 25 -2.80 -9.04 4.56
C ILE A 25 -2.12 -9.17 5.95
N GLN A 26 -2.89 -9.47 6.99
CA GLN A 26 -2.37 -9.74 8.33
C GLN A 26 -1.55 -11.02 8.41
N GLU A 27 -2.02 -12.12 7.80
CA GLU A 27 -1.34 -13.42 7.81
C GLU A 27 0.09 -13.34 7.24
N PHE A 28 0.28 -12.58 6.16
CA PHE A 28 1.58 -12.44 5.51
C PHE A 28 2.53 -11.43 6.17
N ASN A 29 2.08 -10.74 7.23
CA ASN A 29 2.84 -9.76 8.03
C ASN A 29 3.42 -8.56 7.24
N SER A 30 3.36 -8.55 5.91
CA SER A 30 3.84 -7.47 5.06
C SER A 30 3.21 -7.55 3.67
N PHE A 31 3.17 -6.41 2.99
CA PHE A 31 2.70 -6.30 1.61
C PHE A 31 3.45 -5.16 0.92
N LYS A 32 3.41 -5.14 -0.41
CA LYS A 32 4.07 -4.14 -1.24
C LYS A 32 3.06 -3.28 -1.99
N ILE A 33 3.38 -2.00 -2.06
CA ILE A 33 2.70 -1.00 -2.88
C ILE A 33 3.76 -0.32 -3.75
N PHE A 34 3.46 -0.14 -5.04
CA PHE A 34 4.28 0.71 -5.89
C PHE A 34 4.04 2.18 -5.53
N CYS A 35 5.11 2.92 -5.28
CA CYS A 35 5.10 4.30 -4.86
C CYS A 35 5.97 5.15 -5.79
N ALA A 36 5.50 6.35 -6.10
CA ALA A 36 6.24 7.36 -6.86
C ALA A 36 6.15 8.73 -6.20
N PHE A 37 7.27 9.43 -6.01
CA PHE A 37 7.32 10.76 -5.39
C PHE A 37 8.66 11.46 -5.64
N ILE A 38 8.75 12.75 -5.33
CA ILE A 38 10.02 13.49 -5.29
C ILE A 38 10.55 13.45 -3.85
N ASP A 39 11.77 12.94 -3.65
CA ASP A 39 12.42 12.94 -2.33
C ASP A 39 12.78 14.38 -1.93
N PRO A 40 12.17 14.94 -0.87
CA PRO A 40 12.38 16.34 -0.49
C PRO A 40 13.79 16.64 0.05
N ARG A 41 14.62 15.62 0.28
CA ARG A 41 16.00 15.76 0.76
C ARG A 41 17.00 15.89 -0.38
N THR A 42 16.73 15.26 -1.52
CA THR A 42 17.67 15.14 -2.65
C THR A 42 17.11 15.68 -3.96
N ASP A 43 15.82 16.07 -4.01
CA ASP A 43 15.09 16.52 -5.19
C ASP A 43 15.08 15.48 -6.34
N CYS A 44 15.29 14.21 -6.00
CA CYS A 44 15.28 13.11 -6.96
C CYS A 44 13.89 12.50 -7.08
N TYR A 45 13.50 12.11 -8.29
CA TYR A 45 12.32 11.30 -8.53
C TYR A 45 12.57 9.85 -8.13
N VAL A 46 11.66 9.30 -7.33
CA VAL A 46 11.71 7.94 -6.80
C VAL A 46 10.52 7.16 -7.35
N GLU A 47 10.78 5.96 -7.88
CA GLU A 47 9.76 4.97 -8.27
C GLU A 47 10.17 3.60 -7.75
N GLN A 48 9.46 3.08 -6.75
CA GLN A 48 9.80 1.80 -6.14
C GLN A 48 8.61 1.13 -5.46
N SER A 49 8.62 -0.21 -5.45
CA SER A 49 7.75 -0.97 -4.55
C SER A 49 8.28 -0.95 -3.12
N LEU A 50 7.57 -0.24 -2.24
CA LEU A 50 7.86 -0.16 -0.81
C LEU A 50 7.10 -1.23 -0.04
N THR A 51 7.67 -1.67 1.07
CA THR A 51 7.08 -2.72 1.92
C THR A 51 6.39 -2.08 3.12
N PHE A 52 5.10 -2.36 3.25
CA PHE A 52 4.24 -1.90 4.33
C PHE A 52 3.84 -3.07 5.23
N TYR A 53 3.39 -2.74 6.43
CA TYR A 53 3.03 -3.71 7.46
C TYR A 53 1.55 -3.58 7.83
N PRO A 54 0.86 -4.69 8.15
CA PRO A 54 -0.61 -4.76 8.23
C PRO A 54 -1.22 -4.12 9.51
N SER A 55 -0.41 -3.41 10.30
CA SER A 55 -0.85 -2.71 11.52
C SER A 55 -0.77 -1.19 11.31
N PRO A 56 -1.86 -0.55 10.83
CA PRO A 56 -1.84 0.88 10.56
C PRO A 56 -1.72 1.65 11.87
N GLN A 57 -0.98 2.76 11.85
CA GLN A 57 -0.72 3.59 13.01
C GLN A 57 -1.57 4.86 12.96
N PRO A 58 -2.06 5.37 14.10
CA PRO A 58 -2.75 6.65 14.14
C PRO A 58 -1.81 7.80 13.75
N SER A 59 -2.21 8.60 12.78
CA SER A 59 -1.48 9.80 12.33
C SER A 59 -2.51 10.77 11.74
N TYR A 60 -2.55 12.02 12.22
CA TYR A 60 -3.55 12.99 11.75
C TYR A 60 -3.56 13.11 10.21
N PRO A 61 -4.75 13.10 9.56
CA PRO A 61 -6.11 13.01 10.11
C PRO A 61 -6.71 11.59 10.25
N GLY A 62 -5.95 10.50 10.21
CA GLY A 62 -6.50 9.14 10.20
C GLY A 62 -5.54 8.03 10.63
N PHE A 63 -5.65 6.87 10.00
CA PHE A 63 -4.74 5.74 10.21
C PHE A 63 -3.95 5.49 8.94
N TYR A 64 -2.66 5.19 9.09
CA TYR A 64 -1.76 5.02 7.95
C TYR A 64 -0.94 3.75 8.10
N PHE A 65 -0.77 3.01 7.01
CA PHE A 65 0.32 2.06 6.93
C PHE A 65 1.63 2.82 6.73
N LEU A 66 2.67 2.36 7.41
CA LEU A 66 3.98 3.01 7.43
C LEU A 66 5.00 2.15 6.69
N SER A 67 5.89 2.81 5.96
CA SER A 67 7.10 2.26 5.36
C SER A 67 8.23 3.28 5.53
N GLU A 68 9.45 2.88 5.18
CA GLU A 68 10.61 3.77 5.12
C GLU A 68 11.27 3.70 3.72
N TYR A 69 11.73 4.84 3.22
CA TYR A 69 12.61 4.95 2.06
C TYR A 69 13.90 5.67 2.46
N ASN A 70 15.00 4.92 2.65
CA ASN A 70 16.31 5.47 3.05
C ASN A 70 16.22 6.41 4.25
N GLY A 71 15.50 6.06 5.33
CA GLY A 71 15.26 6.94 6.49
C GLY A 71 14.10 7.94 6.35
N LEU A 72 13.46 8.07 5.19
CA LEU A 72 12.26 8.90 5.01
C LEU A 72 11.01 8.09 5.32
N ALA A 73 10.22 8.53 6.31
CA ALA A 73 8.93 7.90 6.60
C ALA A 73 7.95 8.12 5.45
N VAL A 74 7.40 7.02 4.93
CA VAL A 74 6.38 7.00 3.88
C VAL A 74 5.06 6.48 4.47
N LYS A 75 3.97 7.18 4.17
CA LYS A 75 2.63 6.89 4.70
C LYS A 75 1.63 6.68 3.57
N ILE A 76 0.79 5.67 3.70
CA ILE A 76 -0.35 5.40 2.79
C ILE A 76 -1.61 5.18 3.62
N PRO A 77 -2.84 5.36 3.06
CA PRO A 77 -4.08 5.16 3.80
C PRO A 77 -4.12 3.80 4.49
N GLY A 78 -4.55 3.75 5.74
CA GLY A 78 -4.65 2.52 6.53
C GLY A 78 -5.96 1.76 6.31
N GLU A 79 -6.94 2.39 5.66
CA GLU A 79 -8.25 1.82 5.41
C GLU A 79 -8.22 0.93 4.16
N ILE A 80 -8.34 -0.39 4.35
CA ILE A 80 -8.40 -1.34 3.23
C ILE A 80 -9.57 -1.06 2.27
N ASP A 81 -10.69 -0.54 2.78
CA ASP A 81 -11.84 -0.13 1.97
C ASP A 81 -11.50 1.01 0.99
N TRP A 82 -10.53 1.86 1.33
CA TRP A 82 -10.05 2.90 0.42
C TRP A 82 -9.44 2.29 -0.84
N PHE A 83 -8.62 1.24 -0.70
CA PHE A 83 -8.02 0.52 -1.84
C PHE A 83 -9.10 -0.16 -2.67
N ALA A 84 -10.05 -0.85 -2.03
CA ALA A 84 -11.16 -1.52 -2.72
C ALA A 84 -11.98 -0.53 -3.54
N THR A 85 -12.35 0.60 -2.92
CA THR A 85 -13.10 1.69 -3.58
C THR A 85 -12.34 2.22 -4.80
N LYS A 86 -11.02 2.47 -4.68
CA LYS A 86 -10.23 2.98 -5.82
C LYS A 86 -10.08 1.97 -6.95
N GLN A 87 -9.93 0.68 -6.63
CA GLN A 87 -9.93 -0.38 -7.64
C GLN A 87 -11.27 -0.49 -8.37
N MET A 88 -12.39 -0.37 -7.65
CA MET A 88 -13.74 -0.37 -8.23
C MET A 88 -13.98 0.85 -9.14
N GLU A 89 -13.43 2.01 -8.80
CA GLU A 89 -13.37 3.19 -9.67
C GLU A 89 -12.45 3.01 -10.91
N ALA A 90 -11.86 1.82 -11.11
CA ALA A 90 -10.86 1.52 -12.13
C ALA A 90 -9.60 2.40 -12.07
N LYS A 91 -9.30 2.99 -10.90
CA LYS A 91 -8.08 3.77 -10.70
C LYS A 91 -6.92 2.85 -10.41
N GLN A 92 -5.89 2.89 -11.26
CA GLN A 92 -4.66 2.13 -11.06
C GLN A 92 -3.68 2.81 -10.08
N ARG A 93 -3.74 4.15 -10.04
CA ARG A 93 -2.90 5.00 -9.18
C ARG A 93 -3.73 6.09 -8.52
N ALA A 94 -3.28 6.58 -7.38
CA ALA A 94 -3.92 7.65 -6.64
C ALA A 94 -2.89 8.52 -5.91
N ASP A 95 -3.15 9.83 -5.87
CA ASP A 95 -2.38 10.81 -5.12
C ASP A 95 -2.77 10.75 -3.62
N VAL A 96 -1.77 10.67 -2.76
CA VAL A 96 -1.86 10.66 -1.31
C VAL A 96 -0.91 11.73 -0.76
N PRO A 97 -1.38 12.98 -0.62
CA PRO A 97 -0.56 14.00 0.03
C PRO A 97 -0.47 13.72 1.53
N TYR A 98 0.73 13.87 2.10
CA TYR A 98 0.90 13.85 3.55
C TYR A 98 2.02 14.79 3.99
N GLU A 99 2.01 15.13 5.27
CA GLU A 99 3.07 15.90 5.92
C GLU A 99 3.97 14.97 6.73
N THR A 100 5.27 15.25 6.66
CA THR A 100 6.29 14.57 7.45
C THR A 100 7.43 15.53 7.81
N SER A 101 8.31 15.09 8.70
CA SER A 101 9.49 15.84 9.11
C SER A 101 10.75 15.23 8.53
N ILE A 102 11.64 16.08 8.04
CA ILE A 102 13.00 15.71 7.63
C ILE A 102 14.02 16.47 8.47
N ILE A 103 15.25 15.97 8.54
CA ILE A 103 16.37 16.71 9.12
C ILE A 103 17.08 17.46 7.98
N SER A 104 17.20 18.78 8.12
CA SER A 104 17.92 19.63 7.18
C SER A 104 18.73 20.66 7.96
N LEU A 105 20.04 20.74 7.67
CA LEU A 105 20.98 21.66 8.34
C LEU A 105 20.92 21.56 9.88
N GLY A 106 20.79 20.34 10.42
CA GLY A 106 20.73 20.10 11.87
C GLY A 106 19.39 20.44 12.54
N THR A 107 18.35 20.76 11.77
CA THR A 107 17.01 21.10 12.29
C THR A 107 15.91 20.24 11.67
N TYR A 108 14.82 20.05 12.40
CA TYR A 108 13.62 19.43 11.84
C TYR A 108 12.87 20.45 10.97
N LYS A 109 12.57 20.04 9.73
CA LYS A 109 11.78 20.80 8.77
C LYS A 109 10.54 20.00 8.39
N GLN A 110 9.37 20.61 8.50
CA GLN A 110 8.13 20.02 7.97
C GLN A 110 8.11 20.14 6.45
N VAL A 111 7.73 19.07 5.78
CA VAL A 111 7.62 18.98 4.32
C VAL A 111 6.33 18.28 3.93
N LYS A 112 5.77 18.69 2.79
CA LYS A 112 4.64 18.04 2.14
C LYS A 112 5.16 17.12 1.07
N ILE A 113 4.76 15.86 1.11
CA ILE A 113 5.07 14.87 0.07
C ILE A 113 3.80 14.60 -0.70
N LYS A 114 3.85 14.81 -2.02
CA LYS A 114 2.82 14.35 -2.94
C LYS A 114 3.20 12.94 -3.40
N LEU A 115 2.67 11.94 -2.72
CA LEU A 115 2.94 10.53 -3.04
C LEU A 115 1.89 10.03 -4.04
N GLU A 116 2.33 9.44 -5.13
CA GLU A 116 1.48 8.64 -6.01
C GLU A 116 1.65 7.17 -5.63
N ILE A 117 0.56 6.46 -5.38
CA ILE A 117 0.59 5.02 -5.07
C ILE A 117 -0.25 4.21 -6.02
N SER A 118 0.16 2.97 -6.29
CA SER A 118 -0.73 2.00 -6.90
C SER A 118 -1.83 1.60 -5.93
N THR A 119 -3.04 1.40 -6.46
CA THR A 119 -4.18 0.85 -5.71
C THR A 119 -4.08 -0.67 -5.54
N SER A 120 -3.10 -1.31 -6.20
CA SER A 120 -2.87 -2.75 -6.13
C SER A 120 -2.02 -3.12 -4.91
N ILE A 121 -2.58 -3.95 -4.03
CA ILE A 121 -1.85 -4.55 -2.92
C ILE A 121 -1.18 -5.83 -3.39
N ARG A 122 0.14 -5.94 -3.23
CA ARG A 122 0.90 -7.14 -3.61
C ARG A 122 1.49 -7.86 -2.41
N ILE A 123 1.29 -9.16 -2.33
CA ILE A 123 1.93 -10.06 -1.37
C ILE A 123 2.98 -10.86 -2.12
N MET A 124 4.22 -10.88 -1.63
CA MET A 124 5.34 -11.58 -2.26
C MET A 124 5.32 -13.07 -1.91
N ALA A 125 4.29 -13.77 -2.40
CA ALA A 125 4.13 -15.22 -2.23
C ALA A 125 3.57 -15.85 -3.51
N ASP A 126 3.97 -17.09 -3.78
CA ASP A 126 3.62 -17.83 -5.00
C ASP A 126 2.25 -18.53 -4.90
N THR A 127 1.73 -18.71 -3.68
CA THR A 127 0.41 -19.34 -3.49
C THR A 127 -0.31 -18.75 -2.26
N PRO A 128 -1.56 -18.30 -2.41
CA PRO A 128 -2.40 -17.93 -1.27
C PRO A 128 -2.70 -19.18 -0.42
N PRO A 129 -2.81 -19.06 0.92
CA PRO A 129 -3.06 -20.19 1.80
C PRO A 129 -4.35 -20.91 1.41
N LYS A 130 -4.32 -22.25 1.30
CA LYS A 130 -5.45 -23.09 0.85
C LYS A 130 -6.74 -22.90 1.68
N ASN A 131 -6.61 -22.38 2.90
CA ASN A 131 -7.66 -22.07 3.85
C ASN A 131 -8.27 -20.65 3.69
N LEU A 132 -7.73 -19.82 2.79
CA LEU A 132 -8.18 -18.45 2.51
C LEU A 132 -8.53 -18.30 1.03
N VAL A 133 -9.35 -19.21 0.52
CA VAL A 133 -9.92 -19.16 -0.83
C VAL A 133 -10.81 -17.92 -0.89
N GLY A 134 -10.36 -16.87 -1.59
CA GLY A 134 -11.22 -15.73 -1.92
C GLY A 134 -12.34 -16.16 -2.87
N ASP A 135 -13.22 -15.23 -3.23
CA ASP A 135 -14.41 -15.56 -4.04
C ASP A 135 -14.00 -16.00 -5.46
N PHE A 136 -12.87 -15.50 -5.98
CA PHE A 136 -12.33 -15.84 -7.32
C PHE A 136 -10.79 -15.88 -7.33
N ILE A 137 -10.22 -16.95 -7.89
CA ILE A 137 -8.77 -17.11 -8.06
C ILE A 137 -8.41 -17.00 -9.54
N HIS A 138 -7.50 -16.09 -9.87
CA HIS A 138 -6.95 -15.94 -11.22
C HIS A 138 -5.43 -16.13 -11.18
N TYR A 139 -4.94 -17.17 -11.85
CA TYR A 139 -3.52 -17.37 -12.08
C TYR A 139 -3.09 -16.68 -13.37
N PHE A 140 -1.93 -16.03 -13.36
CA PHE A 140 -1.23 -15.69 -14.58
C PHE A 140 -0.80 -17.02 -15.21
N LYS A 141 -1.29 -17.31 -16.43
CA LYS A 141 -0.92 -18.55 -17.14
C LYS A 141 0.60 -18.67 -17.19
N ALA A 142 1.11 -19.84 -16.81
CA ALA A 142 2.49 -20.25 -17.10
C ALA A 142 2.70 -20.38 -18.62
#